data_AF-A0AA39N027-F1
#
_entry.id   AF-A0AA39N027-F1
#
_cell.length_a   1.000
_cell.length_b   1.000
_cell.length_c   1.000
_cell.angle_alpha   90.00
_cell.angle_beta   90.00
_cell.angle_gamma   90.00
#
_symmetry.space_group_name_H-M   'P 1'
#
loop_
_entity.id
_entity.type
_entity.pdbx_description
1 polymer ?
#
loop_
_entity_poly.entity_id
_entity_poly.type
_entity_poly.pdbx_seq_one_letter_code
_entity_poly.pdbx_strand_id
1 'polypeptide(L)'
;MDVLSYVTFPCYFWQRFLSQILPLLKFSTLNVSPRHTWTTISRVCLVSAALISMVVAYTHRSIWSIGFLIIGFVWPLFWSSEERVHVAGSRWLWMTSCIITAIFPLLSVDKTETLSSILLGGTGMLLAGAFMIKQVARSASRSLLLVFYIQCLFIVITMVVTASSVRCLQAKAGLPLLNQISGWIVLSVSSLLPFISRVEHSTPMSKILMYFLGFGPCFVILSISVEGMFYVAYSMTLLCWIEVESSLRNAQRSKPENAQVYRFQADDLRIVLFFLFFVQVGFFGTGNVASVSSFYLSPVYRLIPIFNPFYMSALLLFKIIAPYIILSVVFATLTYQLHLPRFALFLNALMITDGMTVMFFFNVTDTGSWLEIGQTISFFVVASLLLAWSGGICAGGEYLMADVLIRTPKFHVD
;
A
#
# COMPACT_ATOMS: atom_id res chain seq x y z
N MET A 1 -2.28 5.14 -33.43
CA MET A 1 -1.05 5.09 -32.61
C MET A 1 -1.11 3.96 -31.57
N ASP A 2 -2.28 3.44 -31.23
CA ASP A 2 -2.48 2.50 -30.10
C ASP A 2 -2.05 1.05 -30.37
N VAL A 3 -2.16 0.57 -31.61
CA VAL A 3 -1.78 -0.83 -31.93
C VAL A 3 -0.26 -1.03 -31.85
N LEU A 4 0.52 -0.03 -32.25
CA LEU A 4 1.98 -0.12 -32.17
C LEU A 4 2.44 -0.14 -30.71
N SER A 5 1.86 0.67 -29.83
CA SER A 5 2.16 0.67 -28.39
C SER A 5 1.76 -0.65 -27.72
N TYR A 6 0.62 -1.23 -28.08
CA TYR A 6 0.17 -2.53 -27.58
C TYR A 6 1.07 -3.71 -27.99
N VAL A 7 1.75 -3.63 -29.13
CA VAL A 7 2.67 -4.69 -29.60
C VAL A 7 4.11 -4.40 -29.18
N THR A 8 4.54 -3.13 -29.22
CA THR A 8 5.92 -2.76 -28.85
C THR A 8 6.19 -2.94 -27.37
N PHE A 9 5.22 -2.67 -26.48
CA PHE A 9 5.44 -2.85 -25.06
C PHE A 9 5.69 -4.32 -24.68
N PRO A 10 4.82 -5.31 -25.03
CA PRO A 10 5.11 -6.72 -24.79
C PRO A 10 6.39 -7.19 -25.48
N CYS A 11 6.64 -6.79 -26.73
CA CYS A 11 7.87 -7.19 -27.43
C CYS A 11 9.13 -6.66 -26.74
N TYR A 12 9.14 -5.38 -26.35
CA TYR A 12 10.25 -4.77 -25.61
C TYR A 12 10.42 -5.40 -24.22
N PHE A 13 9.32 -5.65 -23.54
CA PHE A 13 9.27 -6.28 -22.23
C PHE A 13 9.83 -7.71 -22.27
N TRP A 14 9.30 -8.56 -23.16
CA TRP A 14 9.77 -9.93 -23.35
C TRP A 14 11.21 -9.98 -23.88
N GLN A 15 11.65 -9.02 -24.69
CA GLN A 15 13.05 -8.90 -25.11
C GLN A 15 13.98 -8.56 -23.94
N ARG A 16 13.61 -7.59 -23.11
CA ARG A 16 14.34 -7.22 -21.87
C ARG A 16 14.37 -8.38 -20.88
N PHE A 17 13.26 -9.09 -20.74
CA PHE A 17 13.17 -10.27 -19.89
C PHE A 17 14.02 -11.43 -20.40
N LEU A 18 13.86 -11.81 -21.67
CA LEU A 18 14.65 -12.87 -22.29
C LEU A 18 16.13 -12.53 -22.25
N SER A 19 16.53 -11.27 -22.42
CA SER A 19 17.93 -10.87 -22.30
C SER A 19 18.48 -10.90 -20.85
N GLN A 20 17.63 -10.78 -19.83
CA GLN A 20 18.02 -10.94 -18.43
C GLN A 20 18.00 -12.41 -17.96
N ILE A 21 17.12 -13.24 -18.54
CA ILE A 21 17.00 -14.67 -18.23
C ILE A 21 17.91 -15.54 -19.10
N LEU A 22 18.22 -15.18 -20.34
CA LEU A 22 19.16 -15.93 -21.19
C LEU A 22 20.52 -16.16 -20.51
N PRO A 23 21.12 -15.18 -19.81
CA PRO A 23 22.34 -15.39 -19.04
C PRO A 23 22.17 -16.40 -17.90
N LEU A 24 20.99 -16.44 -17.25
CA LEU A 24 20.65 -17.41 -16.21
C LEU A 24 20.44 -18.82 -16.79
N LEU A 25 19.82 -18.93 -17.97
CA LEU A 25 19.62 -20.20 -18.69
C LEU A 25 20.91 -20.70 -19.36
N LYS A 26 21.74 -19.82 -19.92
CA LYS A 26 23.07 -20.16 -20.45
C LYS A 26 24.08 -20.50 -19.36
N PHE A 27 23.84 -20.09 -18.11
CA PHE A 27 24.61 -20.58 -16.96
C PHE A 27 24.40 -22.09 -16.71
N SER A 28 23.34 -22.69 -17.25
CA SER A 28 23.06 -24.14 -17.17
C SER A 28 24.12 -25.01 -17.88
N THR A 29 24.87 -24.46 -18.84
CA THR A 29 25.87 -25.23 -19.62
C THR A 29 27.29 -25.15 -19.06
N LEU A 30 27.51 -24.46 -17.93
CA LEU A 30 28.79 -24.41 -17.23
C LEU A 30 28.61 -24.99 -15.83
N ASN A 31 29.15 -26.19 -15.58
CA ASN A 31 29.20 -26.92 -14.29
C ASN A 31 28.68 -26.12 -13.09
N VAL A 32 27.35 -26.08 -12.94
CA VAL A 32 26.70 -25.37 -11.85
C VAL A 32 26.81 -26.26 -10.62
N SER A 33 27.46 -25.76 -9.57
CA SER A 33 27.50 -26.44 -8.28
C SER A 33 26.08 -26.81 -7.83
N PRO A 34 25.82 -28.05 -7.38
CA PRO A 34 24.48 -28.51 -6.98
C PRO A 34 23.85 -27.62 -5.90
N ARG A 35 24.67 -26.95 -5.09
CA ARG A 35 24.21 -25.96 -4.10
C ARG A 35 23.54 -24.73 -4.75
N HIS A 36 24.06 -24.24 -5.87
CA HIS A 36 23.49 -23.07 -6.54
C HIS A 36 22.16 -23.41 -7.23
N THR A 37 22.07 -24.57 -7.86
CA THR A 37 20.83 -25.10 -8.45
C THR A 37 19.73 -25.25 -7.38
N TRP A 38 20.05 -25.83 -6.22
CA TRP A 38 19.12 -25.96 -5.11
C TRP A 38 18.61 -24.59 -4.60
N THR A 39 19.51 -23.60 -4.47
CA THR A 39 19.10 -22.25 -4.05
C THR A 39 18.16 -21.58 -5.05
N THR A 40 18.40 -21.73 -6.35
CA THR A 40 17.52 -21.16 -7.38
C THR A 40 16.16 -21.85 -7.40
N ILE A 41 16.12 -23.19 -7.32
CA ILE A 41 14.87 -23.95 -7.24
C ILE A 41 14.06 -23.54 -6.00
N SER A 42 14.71 -23.41 -4.84
CA SER A 42 14.03 -23.00 -3.60
C SER A 42 13.41 -21.60 -3.72
N ARG A 43 14.07 -20.66 -4.40
CA ARG A 43 13.56 -19.30 -4.63
C ARG A 43 12.38 -19.29 -5.57
N VAL A 44 12.46 -20.03 -6.68
CA VAL A 44 11.34 -20.15 -7.63
C VAL A 44 10.14 -20.78 -6.94
N CYS A 45 10.35 -21.85 -6.17
CA CYS A 45 9.29 -22.50 -5.39
C CYS A 45 8.65 -21.53 -4.39
N LEU A 46 9.45 -20.72 -3.68
CA LEU A 46 8.94 -19.72 -2.74
C LEU A 46 8.10 -18.64 -3.44
N VAL A 47 8.54 -18.12 -4.58
CA VAL A 47 7.77 -17.14 -5.37
C VAL A 47 6.46 -17.77 -5.83
N SER A 48 6.50 -18.96 -6.44
CA SER A 48 5.30 -19.65 -6.89
C SER A 48 4.33 -19.94 -5.75
N ALA A 49 4.83 -20.38 -4.59
CA ALA A 49 4.01 -20.61 -3.41
C ALA A 49 3.37 -19.31 -2.88
N ALA A 50 4.12 -18.19 -2.89
CA ALA A 50 3.59 -16.89 -2.51
C ALA A 50 2.48 -16.43 -3.48
N LEU A 51 2.65 -16.61 -4.78
CA LEU A 51 1.64 -16.26 -5.79
C LEU A 51 0.38 -17.12 -5.68
N ILE A 52 0.54 -18.44 -5.54
CA ILE A 52 -0.59 -19.35 -5.33
C ILE A 52 -1.34 -18.94 -4.05
N SER A 53 -0.61 -18.63 -2.98
CA SER A 53 -1.22 -18.15 -1.73
C SER A 53 -2.01 -16.86 -1.95
N MET A 54 -1.47 -15.89 -2.71
CA MET A 54 -2.20 -14.66 -3.06
C MET A 54 -3.45 -14.94 -3.90
N VAL A 55 -3.39 -15.90 -4.83
CA VAL A 55 -4.57 -16.30 -5.65
C VAL A 55 -5.65 -16.92 -4.77
N VAL A 56 -5.30 -17.85 -3.87
CA VAL A 56 -6.26 -18.43 -2.92
C VAL A 56 -6.75 -17.37 -1.92
N ALA A 57 -5.97 -16.32 -1.64
CA ALA A 57 -6.40 -15.25 -0.75
C ALA A 57 -7.56 -14.39 -1.31
N TYR A 58 -7.85 -14.47 -2.61
CA TYR A 58 -9.05 -13.86 -3.21
C TYR A 58 -10.32 -14.62 -2.79
N THR A 59 -10.25 -15.94 -2.59
CA THR A 59 -11.38 -16.73 -2.09
C THR A 59 -11.42 -16.73 -0.56
N HIS A 60 -10.27 -16.86 0.09
CA HIS A 60 -10.14 -16.95 1.54
C HIS A 60 -9.27 -15.82 2.11
N ARG A 61 -9.91 -14.78 2.63
CA ARG A 61 -9.21 -13.58 3.16
C ARG A 61 -8.30 -13.86 4.35
N SER A 62 -8.54 -14.93 5.10
CA SER A 62 -7.69 -15.37 6.21
C SER A 62 -6.23 -15.63 5.78
N ILE A 63 -6.00 -15.91 4.49
CA ILE A 63 -4.67 -16.09 3.95
C ILE A 63 -3.86 -14.78 3.96
N TRP A 64 -4.51 -13.61 3.80
CA TRP A 64 -3.82 -12.32 3.98
C TRP A 64 -3.29 -12.18 5.41
N SER A 65 -4.06 -12.60 6.42
CA SER A 65 -3.63 -12.60 7.81
C SER A 65 -2.46 -13.55 8.05
N ILE A 66 -2.51 -14.76 7.48
CA ILE A 66 -1.39 -15.72 7.52
C ILE A 66 -0.14 -15.10 6.87
N GLY A 67 -0.31 -14.43 5.72
CA GLY A 67 0.77 -13.72 5.03
C GLY A 67 1.44 -12.67 5.91
N PHE A 68 0.67 -11.86 6.64
CA PHE A 68 1.21 -10.91 7.62
C PHE A 68 1.99 -11.59 8.75
N LEU A 69 1.54 -12.75 9.23
CA LEU A 69 2.25 -13.50 10.27
C LEU A 69 3.56 -14.09 9.73
N ILE A 70 3.59 -14.58 8.48
CA ILE A 70 4.82 -15.05 7.82
C ILE A 70 5.80 -13.88 7.65
N ILE A 71 5.32 -12.75 7.12
CA ILE A 71 6.15 -11.54 6.91
C ILE A 71 6.64 -10.96 8.25
N GLY A 72 5.79 -10.96 9.28
CA GLY A 72 6.09 -10.38 10.59
C GLY A 72 6.96 -11.25 11.48
N PHE A 73 6.77 -12.58 11.47
CA PHE A 73 7.46 -13.50 12.39
C PHE A 73 8.44 -14.43 11.71
N VAL A 74 8.05 -15.06 10.60
CA VAL A 74 8.87 -16.08 9.94
C VAL A 74 10.08 -15.43 9.26
N TRP A 75 9.89 -14.30 8.58
CA TRP A 75 11.00 -13.61 7.92
C TRP A 75 12.10 -13.14 8.90
N PRO A 76 11.80 -12.50 10.05
CA PRO A 76 12.83 -12.13 11.03
C PRO A 76 13.64 -13.28 11.63
N LEU A 77 13.15 -14.53 11.58
CA LEU A 77 13.93 -15.69 12.03
C LEU A 77 15.13 -15.97 11.13
N PHE A 78 15.06 -15.56 9.86
CA PHE A 78 16.13 -15.73 8.89
C PHE A 78 17.18 -14.61 8.92
N TRP A 79 17.01 -13.59 9.77
CA TRP A 79 18.01 -12.53 9.93
C TRP A 79 19.26 -13.06 10.66
N SER A 80 20.43 -12.70 10.15
CA SER A 80 21.73 -12.95 10.77
C SER A 80 21.86 -12.22 12.11
N SER A 81 22.83 -12.64 12.94
CA SER A 81 23.06 -12.00 14.24
C SER A 81 23.43 -10.51 14.11
N GLU A 82 24.16 -10.13 13.06
CA GLU A 82 24.54 -8.74 12.77
C GLU A 82 23.33 -7.86 12.41
N GLU A 83 22.44 -8.39 11.56
CA GLU A 83 21.18 -7.73 11.17
C GLU A 83 20.24 -7.56 12.36
N ARG A 84 20.15 -8.57 13.24
CA ARG A 84 19.30 -8.50 14.44
C ARG A 84 19.71 -7.40 15.41
N VAL A 85 21.00 -7.10 15.52
CA VAL A 85 21.49 -6.00 16.38
C VAL A 85 21.06 -4.65 15.80
N HIS A 86 21.21 -4.46 14.49
CA HIS A 86 20.84 -3.21 13.82
C HIS A 86 19.32 -2.95 13.84
N VAL A 87 18.50 -4.00 13.73
CA VAL A 87 17.03 -3.90 13.70
C VAL A 87 16.40 -4.01 15.09
N ALA A 88 17.18 -4.17 16.17
CA ALA A 88 16.67 -4.49 17.50
C ALA A 88 15.57 -3.52 18.01
N GLY A 89 15.71 -2.22 17.72
CA GLY A 89 14.72 -1.19 18.09
C GLY A 89 13.41 -1.30 17.29
N SER A 90 13.49 -1.38 15.96
CA SER A 90 12.30 -1.39 15.09
C SER A 90 11.66 -2.79 14.93
N ARG A 91 12.33 -3.87 15.35
CA ARG A 91 11.82 -5.25 15.25
C ARG A 91 10.48 -5.44 15.94
N TRP A 92 10.36 -4.99 17.19
CA TRP A 92 9.11 -5.17 17.95
C TRP A 92 7.97 -4.34 17.37
N LEU A 93 8.28 -3.15 16.86
CA LEU A 93 7.30 -2.29 16.19
C LEU A 93 6.80 -2.92 14.88
N TRP A 94 7.71 -3.52 14.10
CA TRP A 94 7.37 -4.29 12.90
C TRP A 94 6.46 -5.47 13.22
N MET A 95 6.85 -6.34 14.16
CA MET A 95 6.05 -7.51 14.54
C MET A 95 4.65 -7.09 15.02
N THR A 96 4.58 -6.06 15.87
CA THR A 96 3.31 -5.57 16.41
C THR A 96 2.43 -4.97 15.32
N SER A 97 3.00 -4.17 14.41
CA SER A 97 2.24 -3.59 13.29
C SER A 97 1.71 -4.65 12.31
N CYS A 98 2.50 -5.69 12.01
CA CYS A 98 2.04 -6.83 11.22
C CYS A 98 0.89 -7.59 11.91
N ILE A 99 0.97 -7.85 13.22
CA ILE A 99 -0.11 -8.53 13.98
C ILE A 99 -1.39 -7.70 13.92
N ILE A 100 -1.30 -6.40 14.23
CA ILE A 100 -2.47 -5.52 14.23
C ILE A 100 -3.12 -5.50 12.84
N THR A 101 -2.30 -5.41 11.79
CA THR A 101 -2.81 -5.39 10.41
C THR A 101 -3.38 -6.75 9.98
N ALA A 102 -2.86 -7.87 10.51
CA ALA A 102 -3.36 -9.22 10.26
C ALA A 102 -4.78 -9.45 10.81
N ILE A 103 -5.27 -8.64 11.75
CA ILE A 103 -6.62 -8.78 12.31
C ILE A 103 -7.67 -8.41 11.25
N PHE A 104 -7.43 -7.39 10.43
CA PHE A 104 -8.46 -6.82 9.56
C PHE A 104 -9.01 -7.78 8.50
N PRO A 105 -8.19 -8.58 7.79
CA PRO A 105 -8.71 -9.57 6.85
C PRO A 105 -9.55 -10.69 7.48
N LEU A 106 -9.46 -10.90 8.81
CA LEU A 106 -10.29 -11.87 9.55
C LEU A 106 -11.65 -11.29 9.96
N LEU A 107 -11.80 -9.96 9.94
CA LEU A 107 -13.05 -9.33 10.36
C LEU A 107 -14.15 -9.60 9.33
N SER A 108 -15.39 -9.66 9.82
CA SER A 108 -16.57 -9.90 8.98
C SER A 108 -16.63 -8.93 7.79
N VAL A 109 -17.07 -9.46 6.66
CA VAL A 109 -17.27 -8.67 5.44
C VAL A 109 -18.48 -7.76 5.58
N ASP A 110 -19.53 -8.28 6.23
CA ASP A 110 -20.74 -7.54 6.53
C ASP A 110 -20.48 -6.62 7.72
N LYS A 111 -20.50 -5.32 7.45
CA LYS A 111 -20.22 -4.27 8.43
C LYS A 111 -21.52 -3.60 8.82
N THR A 112 -21.83 -3.67 10.12
CA THR A 112 -22.82 -2.80 10.73
C THR A 112 -22.21 -1.44 11.00
N GLU A 113 -22.98 -0.36 10.79
CA GLU A 113 -22.51 0.98 11.10
C GLU A 113 -22.30 1.16 12.60
N THR A 114 -21.07 1.46 13.00
CA THR A 114 -20.70 1.65 14.41
C THR A 114 -19.95 2.96 14.58
N LEU A 115 -20.61 3.96 15.17
CA LEU A 115 -20.02 5.28 15.39
C LEU A 115 -18.74 5.21 16.23
N SER A 116 -18.73 4.38 17.28
CA SER A 116 -17.56 4.23 18.16
C SER A 116 -16.31 3.78 17.41
N SER A 117 -16.43 2.83 16.47
CA SER A 117 -15.31 2.36 15.66
C SER A 117 -14.77 3.43 14.71
N ILE A 118 -15.66 4.25 14.14
CA ILE A 118 -15.28 5.37 13.27
C ILE A 118 -14.50 6.41 14.08
N LEU A 119 -15.01 6.78 15.25
CA LEU A 119 -14.34 7.73 16.15
C LEU A 119 -13.02 7.17 16.66
N LEU A 120 -12.96 5.87 16.99
CA LEU A 120 -11.73 5.21 17.41
C LEU A 120 -10.67 5.25 16.29
N GLY A 121 -11.07 5.02 15.03
CA GLY A 121 -10.20 5.21 13.86
C GLY A 121 -9.67 6.64 13.75
N GLY A 122 -10.53 7.65 13.90
CA GLY A 122 -10.13 9.06 13.91
C GLY A 122 -9.17 9.42 15.05
N THR A 123 -9.43 8.91 16.28
CA THR A 123 -8.50 9.07 17.40
C THR A 123 -7.15 8.39 17.13
N GLY A 124 -7.16 7.21 16.50
CA GLY A 124 -5.95 6.51 16.10
C GLY A 124 -5.12 7.31 15.09
N MET A 125 -5.77 7.97 14.12
CA MET A 125 -5.09 8.87 13.18
C MET A 125 -4.45 10.07 13.88
N LEU A 126 -5.14 10.67 14.86
CA LEU A 126 -4.60 11.78 15.64
C LEU A 126 -3.39 11.35 16.50
N LEU A 127 -3.46 10.19 17.15
CA LEU A 127 -2.37 9.67 17.97
C LEU A 127 -1.14 9.29 17.13
N ALA A 128 -1.35 8.57 16.02
CA ALA A 128 -0.28 8.25 15.08
C ALA A 128 0.31 9.51 14.45
N GLY A 129 -0.55 10.47 14.07
CA GLY A 129 -0.16 11.79 13.59
C GLY A 129 0.71 12.54 14.58
N ALA A 130 0.28 12.66 15.84
CA ALA A 130 1.03 13.33 16.90
C ALA A 130 2.40 12.67 17.14
N PHE A 131 2.45 11.34 17.13
CA PHE A 131 3.71 10.59 17.24
C PHE A 131 4.67 10.90 16.08
N MET A 132 4.18 10.89 14.84
CA MET A 132 4.99 11.22 13.65
C MET A 132 5.41 12.70 13.62
N ILE A 133 4.54 13.63 14.01
CA ILE A 133 4.88 15.05 14.16
C ILE A 133 6.03 15.19 15.14
N LYS A 134 5.99 14.50 16.30
CA LYS A 134 7.07 14.54 17.29
C LYS A 134 8.40 14.06 16.72
N GLN A 135 8.40 13.03 15.87
CA GLN A 135 9.62 12.55 15.23
C GLN A 135 10.20 13.58 14.24
N VAL A 136 9.34 14.21 13.44
CA VAL A 136 9.75 15.12 12.37
C VAL A 136 10.00 16.55 12.89
N ALA A 137 9.47 16.92 14.06
CA ALA A 137 9.47 18.28 14.61
C ALA A 137 10.85 18.92 14.73
N ARG A 138 11.90 18.14 14.99
CA ARG A 138 13.29 18.65 15.08
C ARG A 138 13.83 19.11 13.72
N SER A 139 13.33 18.53 12.64
CA SER A 139 13.79 18.78 11.27
C SER A 139 12.86 19.69 10.46
N ALA A 140 11.63 19.89 10.92
CA ALA A 140 10.60 20.64 10.19
C ALA A 140 10.63 22.15 10.44
N SER A 141 10.28 22.92 9.41
CA SER A 141 10.02 24.35 9.54
C SER A 141 8.75 24.63 10.35
N ARG A 142 8.64 25.81 10.95
CA ARG A 142 7.43 26.23 11.71
C ARG A 142 6.17 26.23 10.83
N SER A 143 6.29 26.64 9.57
CA SER A 143 5.19 26.64 8.60
C SER A 143 4.70 25.22 8.32
N LEU A 144 5.61 24.25 8.20
CA LEU A 144 5.25 22.84 7.98
C LEU A 144 4.52 22.25 9.20
N LEU A 145 5.00 22.55 10.41
CA LEU A 145 4.32 22.13 11.64
C LEU A 145 2.92 22.73 11.75
N LEU A 146 2.74 24.00 11.40
CA LEU A 146 1.43 24.64 11.37
C LEU A 146 0.46 23.90 10.43
N VAL A 147 0.93 23.50 9.25
CA VAL A 147 0.10 22.71 8.31
C VAL A 147 -0.31 21.36 8.91
N PHE A 148 0.59 20.65 9.60
CA PHE A 148 0.23 19.39 10.27
C PHE A 148 -0.82 19.58 11.37
N TYR A 149 -0.71 20.66 12.16
CA TYR A 149 -1.73 20.97 13.17
C TYR A 149 -3.08 21.34 12.53
N ILE A 150 -3.09 22.06 11.40
CA ILE A 150 -4.31 22.34 10.64
C ILE A 150 -4.95 21.05 10.11
N GLN A 151 -4.15 20.10 9.60
CA GLN A 151 -4.69 18.80 9.16
C GLN A 151 -5.24 17.97 10.32
N CYS A 152 -4.60 18.00 11.49
CA CYS A 152 -5.14 17.38 12.71
C CYS A 152 -6.49 18.02 13.11
N LEU A 153 -6.59 19.34 13.01
CA LEU A 153 -7.85 20.06 13.26
C LEU A 153 -8.94 19.63 12.27
N PHE A 154 -8.61 19.46 10.99
CA PHE A 154 -9.57 18.93 10.01
C PHE A 154 -10.09 17.54 10.39
N ILE A 155 -9.22 16.63 10.87
CA ILE A 155 -9.66 15.31 11.37
C ILE A 155 -10.66 15.48 12.52
N VAL A 156 -10.37 16.34 13.50
CA VAL A 156 -11.29 16.61 14.64
C VAL A 156 -12.63 17.16 14.16
N ILE A 157 -12.61 18.17 13.28
CA ILE A 157 -13.84 18.75 12.71
C ILE A 157 -14.65 17.66 12.00
N THR A 158 -14.01 16.83 11.16
CA THR A 158 -14.69 15.74 10.47
C THR A 158 -15.25 14.70 11.43
N MET A 159 -14.58 14.39 12.54
CA MET A 159 -15.11 13.49 13.56
C MET A 159 -16.40 14.04 14.20
N VAL A 160 -16.42 15.34 14.53
CA VAL A 160 -17.61 16.01 15.09
C VAL A 160 -18.75 16.03 14.07
N VAL A 161 -18.47 16.44 12.83
CA VAL A 161 -19.44 16.45 11.72
C VAL A 161 -20.00 15.05 11.48
N THR A 162 -19.14 14.02 11.44
CA THR A 162 -19.56 12.63 11.23
C THR A 162 -20.43 12.13 12.38
N ALA A 163 -20.05 12.40 13.64
CA ALA A 163 -20.85 12.01 14.80
C ALA A 163 -22.23 12.67 14.81
N SER A 164 -22.30 13.95 14.46
CA SER A 164 -23.55 14.70 14.34
C SER A 164 -24.42 14.13 13.19
N SER A 165 -23.84 13.95 12.00
CA SER A 165 -24.55 13.39 10.83
C SER A 165 -25.08 11.99 11.07
N VAL A 166 -24.30 11.09 11.67
CA VAL A 166 -24.75 9.73 11.98
C VAL A 166 -25.94 9.75 12.93
N ARG A 167 -25.90 10.57 14.00
CA ARG A 167 -27.02 10.68 14.95
C ARG A 167 -28.29 11.23 14.29
N CYS A 168 -28.18 12.25 13.45
CA CYS A 168 -29.32 12.84 12.74
C CYS A 168 -29.93 11.86 11.72
N LEU A 169 -29.09 11.13 10.97
CA LEU A 169 -29.54 10.13 10.01
C LEU A 169 -30.20 8.93 10.72
N GLN A 170 -29.64 8.46 11.84
CA GLN A 170 -30.26 7.42 12.67
C GLN A 170 -31.60 7.85 13.26
N ALA A 171 -31.72 9.13 13.65
CA ALA A 171 -32.98 9.73 14.11
C ALA A 171 -33.98 10.02 12.98
N LYS A 172 -33.65 9.72 11.71
CA LYS A 172 -34.45 10.04 10.51
C LYS A 172 -34.79 11.53 10.36
N ALA A 173 -33.99 12.41 10.97
CA ALA A 173 -34.17 13.87 10.90
C ALA A 173 -33.58 14.48 9.60
N GLY A 174 -32.98 13.65 8.75
CA GLY A 174 -32.24 14.08 7.57
C GLY A 174 -30.82 14.54 7.91
N LEU A 175 -30.10 15.02 6.89
CA LEU A 175 -28.74 15.53 7.05
C LEU A 175 -28.77 17.05 7.29
N PRO A 176 -28.23 17.56 8.41
CA PRO A 176 -28.14 19.00 8.64
C PRO A 176 -27.30 19.67 7.55
N LEU A 177 -27.80 20.79 6.99
CA LEU A 177 -27.12 21.52 5.92
C LEU A 177 -25.70 21.96 6.32
N LEU A 178 -25.52 22.39 7.57
CA LEU A 178 -24.22 22.78 8.10
C LEU A 178 -23.22 21.62 8.04
N ASN A 179 -23.64 20.43 8.48
CA ASN A 179 -22.79 19.23 8.45
C ASN A 179 -22.45 18.83 7.01
N GLN A 180 -23.41 18.96 6.09
CA GLN A 180 -23.20 18.66 4.68
C GLN A 180 -22.15 19.59 4.05
N ILE A 181 -22.30 20.90 4.24
CA ILE A 181 -21.37 21.91 3.71
C ILE A 181 -19.99 21.74 4.36
N SER A 182 -19.92 21.63 5.69
CA SER A 182 -18.66 21.43 6.40
C SER A 182 -17.98 20.12 6.00
N GLY A 183 -18.74 19.04 5.79
CA GLY A 183 -18.23 17.76 5.33
C GLY A 183 -17.54 17.87 3.97
N TRP A 184 -18.20 18.53 3.00
CA TRP A 184 -17.64 18.75 1.66
C TRP A 184 -16.41 19.64 1.67
N ILE A 185 -16.46 20.76 2.40
CA ILE A 185 -15.34 21.70 2.50
C ILE A 185 -14.14 21.00 3.11
N VAL A 186 -14.30 20.35 4.26
CA VAL A 186 -13.18 19.71 4.96
C VAL A 186 -12.60 18.56 4.14
N LEU A 187 -13.45 17.70 3.55
CA LEU A 187 -12.99 16.60 2.69
C LEU A 187 -12.17 17.11 1.51
N SER A 188 -12.65 18.14 0.82
CA SER A 188 -12.00 18.67 -0.38
C SER A 188 -10.71 19.39 -0.03
N VAL A 189 -10.74 20.29 0.96
CA VAL A 189 -9.57 21.07 1.37
C VAL A 189 -8.50 20.16 1.96
N SER A 190 -8.83 19.22 2.84
CA SER A 190 -7.84 18.35 3.47
C SER A 190 -7.14 17.44 2.46
N SER A 191 -7.89 16.93 1.47
CA SER A 191 -7.38 16.00 0.47
C SER A 191 -6.54 16.69 -0.60
N LEU A 192 -6.83 17.95 -0.92
CA LEU A 192 -6.07 18.73 -1.90
C LEU A 192 -4.82 19.39 -1.29
N LEU A 193 -4.81 19.63 0.02
CA LEU A 193 -3.72 20.29 0.72
C LEU A 193 -2.33 19.65 0.46
N PRO A 194 -2.16 18.31 0.51
CA PRO A 194 -0.86 17.67 0.28
C PRO A 194 -0.29 17.89 -1.14
N PHE A 195 -1.14 18.23 -2.11
CA PHE A 195 -0.74 18.43 -3.51
C PHE A 195 -0.50 19.91 -3.84
N ILE A 196 -1.24 20.81 -3.20
CA ILE A 196 -1.18 22.26 -3.48
C ILE A 196 -0.17 22.96 -2.59
N SER A 197 0.06 22.45 -1.37
CA SER A 197 0.99 23.05 -0.41
C SER A 197 2.40 23.11 -1.00
N ARG A 198 2.94 24.33 -1.09
CA ARG A 198 4.32 24.59 -1.56
C ARG A 198 5.33 24.62 -0.41
N VAL A 199 4.96 24.08 0.75
CA VAL A 199 5.84 24.07 1.92
C VAL A 199 6.99 23.10 1.66
N GLU A 200 8.21 23.54 1.93
CA GLU A 200 9.39 22.70 1.74
C GLU A 200 9.43 21.58 2.78
N HIS A 201 9.71 20.37 2.29
CA HIS A 201 9.83 19.15 3.08
C HIS A 201 11.30 18.78 3.27
N SER A 202 11.74 18.72 4.53
CA SER A 202 13.14 18.41 4.86
C SER A 202 13.45 16.91 4.84
N THR A 203 12.44 16.07 5.08
CA THR A 203 12.60 14.60 5.14
C THR A 203 11.46 13.90 4.39
N PRO A 204 11.71 12.71 3.78
CA PRO A 204 10.65 11.91 3.15
C PRO A 204 9.50 11.60 4.13
N MET A 205 9.84 11.31 5.40
CA MET A 205 8.85 11.07 6.45
C MET A 205 7.88 12.24 6.66
N SER A 206 8.36 13.48 6.59
CA SER A 206 7.50 14.67 6.68
C SER A 206 6.46 14.75 5.57
N LYS A 207 6.81 14.25 4.37
CA LYS A 207 5.93 14.26 3.21
C LYS A 207 4.94 13.09 3.25
N ILE A 208 5.37 11.91 3.71
CA ILE A 208 4.45 10.80 3.99
C ILE A 208 3.40 11.21 5.04
N LEU A 209 3.84 11.90 6.10
CA LEU A 209 2.95 12.44 7.14
C LEU A 209 1.92 13.43 6.58
N MET A 210 2.32 14.30 5.65
CA MET A 210 1.41 15.25 4.98
C MET A 210 0.26 14.53 4.26
N TYR A 211 0.57 13.45 3.51
CA TYR A 211 -0.45 12.63 2.86
C TYR A 211 -1.30 11.86 3.88
N PHE A 212 -0.67 11.29 4.91
CA PHE A 212 -1.37 10.53 5.95
C PHE A 212 -2.46 11.36 6.64
N LEU A 213 -2.10 12.57 7.09
CA LEU A 213 -3.05 13.47 7.74
C LEU A 213 -4.05 14.08 6.76
N GLY A 214 -3.64 14.36 5.52
CA GLY A 214 -4.52 14.93 4.49
C GLY A 214 -5.69 14.03 4.10
N PHE A 215 -5.44 12.71 4.02
CA PHE A 215 -6.48 11.72 3.74
C PHE A 215 -7.22 11.21 4.99
N GLY A 216 -6.80 11.62 6.20
CA GLY A 216 -7.49 11.27 7.45
C GLY A 216 -8.99 11.60 7.43
N PRO A 217 -9.41 12.84 7.10
CA PRO A 217 -10.82 13.22 7.00
C PRO A 217 -11.64 12.34 6.05
N CYS A 218 -11.06 11.93 4.91
CA CYS A 218 -11.69 11.00 3.97
C CYS A 218 -12.05 9.67 4.65
N PHE A 219 -11.12 9.10 5.41
CA PHE A 219 -11.35 7.87 6.15
C PHE A 219 -12.25 8.04 7.38
N VAL A 220 -12.46 9.24 7.91
CA VAL A 220 -13.44 9.44 8.98
C VAL A 220 -14.85 9.52 8.39
N ILE A 221 -15.06 10.39 7.39
CA ILE A 221 -16.40 10.68 6.87
C ILE A 221 -16.95 9.54 6.01
N LEU A 222 -16.12 8.88 5.20
CA LEU A 222 -16.55 7.81 4.29
C LEU A 222 -16.45 6.40 4.89
N SER A 223 -16.15 6.26 6.19
CA SER A 223 -16.07 4.94 6.84
C SER A 223 -17.34 4.50 7.54
N ILE A 224 -17.65 3.20 7.45
CA ILE A 224 -18.79 2.60 8.14
C ILE A 224 -18.42 2.03 9.52
N SER A 225 -17.20 1.51 9.67
CA SER A 225 -16.74 0.85 10.89
C SER A 225 -15.23 1.00 11.11
N VAL A 226 -14.46 -0.08 11.01
CA VAL A 226 -13.04 -0.21 11.38
C VAL A 226 -12.05 0.26 10.31
N GLU A 227 -12.55 0.74 9.17
CA GLU A 227 -11.72 1.10 8.01
C GLU A 227 -10.70 2.20 8.33
N GLY A 228 -11.06 3.15 9.19
CA GLY A 228 -10.11 4.16 9.69
C GLY A 228 -9.00 3.56 10.55
N MET A 229 -9.27 2.50 11.31
CA MET A 229 -8.25 1.79 12.10
C MET A 229 -7.32 0.99 11.19
N PHE A 230 -7.86 0.36 10.13
CA PHE A 230 -7.05 -0.30 9.11
C PHE A 230 -6.11 0.69 8.43
N TYR A 231 -6.60 1.88 8.07
CA TYR A 231 -5.75 2.91 7.46
C TYR A 231 -4.55 3.27 8.32
N VAL A 232 -4.75 3.42 9.64
CA VAL A 232 -3.66 3.67 10.60
C VAL A 232 -2.71 2.48 10.68
N ALA A 233 -3.23 1.27 10.91
CA ALA A 233 -2.40 0.06 11.04
C ALA A 233 -1.58 -0.24 9.78
N TYR A 234 -2.21 -0.11 8.62
CA TYR A 234 -1.60 -0.31 7.31
C TYR A 234 -0.49 0.73 7.08
N SER A 235 -0.77 2.02 7.33
CA SER A 235 0.21 3.09 7.18
C SER A 235 1.40 2.93 8.12
N MET A 236 1.17 2.54 9.38
CA MET A 236 2.25 2.25 10.34
C MET A 236 3.09 1.04 9.92
N THR A 237 2.46 -0.01 9.40
CA THR A 237 3.18 -1.19 8.87
C THR A 237 4.07 -0.81 7.70
N LEU A 238 3.56 0.01 6.77
CA LEU A 238 4.34 0.52 5.63
C LEU A 238 5.52 1.40 6.07
N LEU A 239 5.37 2.21 7.10
CA LEU A 239 6.48 2.99 7.66
C LEU A 239 7.53 2.09 8.33
N CYS A 240 7.08 1.10 9.11
CA CYS A 240 7.97 0.12 9.72
C CYS A 240 8.72 -0.70 8.66
N TRP A 241 8.09 -0.97 7.51
CA TRP A 241 8.73 -1.64 6.39
C TRP A 241 9.96 -0.85 5.87
N ILE A 242 9.85 0.48 5.75
CA ILE A 242 10.99 1.34 5.39
C ILE A 242 12.11 1.22 6.41
N GLU A 243 11.80 1.35 7.70
CA GLU A 243 12.80 1.30 8.77
C GLU A 243 13.53 -0.04 8.84
N VAL A 244 12.79 -1.15 8.74
CA VAL A 244 13.36 -2.51 8.80
C VAL A 244 14.26 -2.74 7.59
N GLU A 245 13.78 -2.50 6.37
CA GLU A 245 14.57 -2.76 5.16
C GLU A 245 15.80 -1.85 5.06
N SER A 246 15.67 -0.57 5.42
CA SER A 246 16.81 0.36 5.44
C SER A 246 17.87 -0.07 6.47
N SER A 247 17.45 -0.52 7.65
CA SER A 247 18.34 -1.02 8.70
C SER A 247 19.05 -2.32 8.30
N LEU A 248 18.33 -3.26 7.66
CA LEU A 248 18.91 -4.49 7.13
C LEU A 248 19.96 -4.21 6.04
N ARG A 249 19.65 -3.29 5.12
CA ARG A 249 20.58 -2.88 4.06
C ARG A 249 21.85 -2.23 4.60
N ASN A 250 21.72 -1.42 5.65
CA ASN A 250 22.86 -0.78 6.30
C ASN A 250 23.75 -1.82 7.01
N ALA A 251 23.16 -2.83 7.64
CA ALA A 251 23.91 -3.94 8.23
C ALA A 251 24.75 -4.68 7.16
N GLN A 252 24.19 -4.91 5.97
CA GLN A 252 24.91 -5.56 4.86
C GLN A 252 26.05 -4.69 4.28
N ARG A 253 25.88 -3.37 4.21
CA ARG A 253 26.91 -2.42 3.72
C ARG A 253 28.15 -2.32 4.61
N SER A 254 28.06 -2.74 5.87
CA SER A 254 29.21 -2.74 6.79
C SER A 254 30.27 -3.81 6.44
N LYS A 255 30.00 -4.68 5.46
CA LYS A 255 30.99 -5.60 4.88
C LYS A 255 31.76 -4.88 3.75
N PRO A 256 33.09 -4.77 3.83
CA PRO A 256 33.89 -4.09 2.82
C PRO A 256 34.05 -5.02 1.60
N GLU A 257 33.09 -4.99 0.69
CA GLU A 257 33.28 -5.54 -0.66
C GLU A 257 33.07 -4.44 -1.71
N ASN A 258 34.13 -4.26 -2.49
CA ASN A 258 34.33 -3.32 -3.58
C ASN A 258 33.06 -2.77 -4.23
N ALA A 259 32.99 -1.44 -4.29
CA ALA A 259 32.00 -0.68 -5.06
C ALA A 259 32.01 -1.10 -6.54
N GLN A 260 31.26 -2.13 -6.89
CA GLN A 260 31.01 -2.50 -8.28
C GLN A 260 29.55 -2.91 -8.46
N VAL A 261 28.91 -2.22 -9.41
CA VAL A 261 27.70 -2.59 -10.16
C VAL A 261 26.65 -3.37 -9.36
N TYR A 262 25.57 -2.70 -8.97
CA TYR A 262 24.40 -3.33 -8.38
C TYR A 262 23.98 -4.58 -9.18
N ARG A 263 24.11 -5.75 -8.56
CA ARG A 263 23.61 -7.03 -9.08
C ARG A 263 22.29 -7.32 -8.39
N PHE A 264 21.29 -7.72 -9.17
CA PHE A 264 19.98 -8.12 -8.64
C PHE A 264 20.15 -9.29 -7.66
N GLN A 265 19.79 -9.06 -6.40
CA GLN A 265 19.90 -10.00 -5.29
C GLN A 265 18.53 -10.55 -4.92
N ALA A 266 18.51 -11.67 -4.19
CA ALA A 266 17.27 -12.26 -3.69
C ALA A 266 16.47 -11.32 -2.77
N ASP A 267 17.16 -10.37 -2.13
CA ASP A 267 16.53 -9.33 -1.31
C ASP A 267 15.62 -8.42 -2.14
N ASP A 268 15.96 -8.16 -3.41
CA ASP A 268 15.14 -7.34 -4.29
C ASP A 268 13.83 -8.05 -4.67
N LEU A 269 13.88 -9.37 -4.84
CA LEU A 269 12.70 -10.20 -5.11
C LEU A 269 11.75 -10.24 -3.90
N ARG A 270 12.28 -10.27 -2.67
CA ARG A 270 11.47 -10.15 -1.45
C ARG A 270 10.73 -8.82 -1.42
N ILE A 271 11.44 -7.71 -1.67
CA ILE A 271 10.85 -6.37 -1.65
C ILE A 271 9.71 -6.27 -2.67
N VAL A 272 9.89 -6.85 -3.87
CA VAL A 272 8.83 -6.95 -4.88
C VAL A 272 7.64 -7.78 -4.39
N LEU A 273 7.87 -8.94 -3.76
CA LEU A 273 6.78 -9.75 -3.21
C LEU A 273 6.03 -9.04 -2.09
N PHE A 274 6.71 -8.32 -1.20
CA PHE A 274 6.09 -7.52 -0.15
C PHE A 274 5.29 -6.36 -0.74
N PHE A 275 5.84 -5.67 -1.73
CA PHE A 275 5.11 -4.64 -2.47
C PHE A 275 3.81 -5.19 -3.07
N LEU A 276 3.89 -6.30 -3.80
CA LEU A 276 2.69 -6.94 -4.39
C LEU A 276 1.70 -7.36 -3.32
N PHE A 277 2.17 -7.97 -2.23
CA PHE A 277 1.34 -8.31 -1.08
C PHE A 277 0.59 -7.09 -0.54
N PHE A 278 1.28 -5.96 -0.33
CA PHE A 278 0.66 -4.73 0.15
C PHE A 278 -0.31 -4.11 -0.86
N VAL A 279 -0.03 -4.17 -2.16
CA VAL A 279 -0.98 -3.73 -3.20
C VAL A 279 -2.30 -4.50 -3.08
N GLN A 280 -2.23 -5.81 -2.90
CA GLN A 280 -3.41 -6.67 -2.78
C GLN A 280 -4.15 -6.43 -1.45
N VAL A 281 -3.42 -6.38 -0.33
CA VAL A 281 -4.02 -6.09 0.98
C VAL A 281 -4.66 -4.70 1.03
N GLY A 282 -4.10 -3.70 0.35
CA GLY A 282 -4.70 -2.37 0.25
C GLY A 282 -6.13 -2.39 -0.31
N PHE A 283 -6.43 -3.36 -1.17
CA PHE A 283 -7.78 -3.60 -1.70
C PHE A 283 -8.63 -4.48 -0.76
N PHE A 284 -8.06 -5.60 -0.32
CA PHE A 284 -8.80 -6.69 0.34
C PHE A 284 -8.88 -6.60 1.86
N GLY A 285 -8.04 -5.78 2.50
CA GLY A 285 -7.92 -5.71 3.96
C GLY A 285 -9.21 -5.28 4.67
N THR A 286 -10.03 -4.46 4.00
CA THR A 286 -11.33 -4.00 4.53
C THR A 286 -12.47 -4.09 3.52
N GLY A 287 -12.19 -4.25 2.23
CA GLY A 287 -13.18 -4.27 1.15
C GLY A 287 -13.89 -5.62 1.00
N ASN A 288 -15.10 -5.63 0.42
CA ASN A 288 -15.76 -6.88 0.04
C ASN A 288 -15.29 -7.36 -1.34
N VAL A 289 -14.60 -8.50 -1.40
CA VAL A 289 -14.11 -9.20 -2.61
C VAL A 289 -15.25 -9.56 -3.57
N ALA A 290 -16.47 -9.81 -3.06
CA ALA A 290 -17.56 -10.36 -3.85
C ALA A 290 -18.18 -9.37 -4.84
N SER A 291 -18.12 -8.05 -4.59
CA SER A 291 -18.44 -7.08 -5.62
C SER A 291 -18.01 -5.65 -5.28
N VAL A 292 -17.49 -4.97 -6.29
CA VAL A 292 -17.41 -3.49 -6.36
C VAL A 292 -18.81 -2.87 -6.20
N SER A 293 -19.90 -3.64 -6.30
CA SER A 293 -21.28 -3.20 -6.03
C SER A 293 -21.73 -3.29 -4.57
N SER A 294 -20.92 -3.87 -3.66
CA SER A 294 -21.26 -4.03 -2.23
C SER A 294 -20.76 -2.89 -1.35
N PHE A 295 -20.29 -1.78 -1.94
CA PHE A 295 -19.93 -0.62 -1.13
C PHE A 295 -21.16 -0.05 -0.42
N TYR A 296 -21.06 0.05 0.90
CA TYR A 296 -22.11 0.63 1.72
C TYR A 296 -22.34 2.09 1.29
N LEU A 297 -23.59 2.41 0.98
CA LEU A 297 -24.01 3.78 0.65
C LEU A 297 -24.12 4.66 1.90
N SER A 298 -24.25 4.06 3.10
CA SER A 298 -24.45 4.76 4.37
C SER A 298 -23.44 5.87 4.65
N PRO A 299 -22.12 5.66 4.49
CA PRO A 299 -21.14 6.72 4.70
C PRO A 299 -21.26 7.85 3.67
N VAL A 300 -21.72 7.54 2.45
CA VAL A 300 -21.87 8.54 1.38
C VAL A 300 -23.07 9.45 1.62
N TYR A 301 -24.13 8.94 2.25
CA TYR A 301 -25.30 9.77 2.64
C TYR A 301 -24.96 10.89 3.64
N ARG A 302 -23.79 10.85 4.27
CA ARG A 302 -23.29 11.93 5.13
C ARG A 302 -22.83 13.17 4.34
N LEU A 303 -22.71 13.05 3.01
CA LEU A 303 -22.33 14.12 2.08
C LEU A 303 -23.37 14.34 0.99
N ILE A 304 -23.96 13.27 0.48
CA ILE A 304 -24.95 13.29 -0.60
C ILE A 304 -26.18 12.50 -0.14
N PRO A 305 -27.17 13.16 0.50
CA PRO A 305 -28.37 12.48 1.01
C PRO A 305 -29.30 11.99 -0.11
N ILE A 306 -29.23 12.60 -1.30
CA ILE A 306 -30.01 12.21 -2.47
C ILE A 306 -29.18 11.24 -3.33
N PHE A 307 -29.76 10.09 -3.70
CA PHE A 307 -29.04 9.10 -4.49
C PHE A 307 -28.55 9.68 -5.83
N ASN A 308 -27.24 9.63 -6.04
CA ASN A 308 -26.62 9.92 -7.32
C ASN A 308 -25.48 8.93 -7.58
N PRO A 309 -25.68 7.94 -8.48
CA PRO A 309 -24.76 6.81 -8.62
C PRO A 309 -23.35 7.24 -9.04
N PHE A 310 -23.23 8.30 -9.84
CA PHE A 310 -21.93 8.76 -10.35
C PHE A 310 -21.10 9.42 -9.26
N TYR A 311 -21.67 10.39 -8.53
CA TYR A 311 -20.95 11.06 -7.44
C TYR A 311 -20.66 10.11 -6.28
N MET A 312 -21.60 9.21 -5.97
CA MET A 312 -21.40 8.22 -4.90
C MET A 312 -20.27 7.24 -5.24
N SER A 313 -20.25 6.73 -6.48
CA SER A 313 -19.17 5.86 -6.96
C SER A 313 -17.83 6.60 -6.96
N ALA A 314 -17.79 7.87 -7.38
CA ALA A 314 -16.57 8.67 -7.37
C ALA A 314 -15.98 8.84 -5.96
N LEU A 315 -16.81 9.09 -4.94
CA LEU A 315 -16.36 9.18 -3.54
C LEU A 315 -15.80 7.86 -3.01
N LEU A 316 -16.43 6.74 -3.38
CA LEU A 316 -15.95 5.41 -3.00
C LEU A 316 -14.62 5.06 -3.68
N LEU A 317 -14.48 5.35 -4.98
CA LEU A 317 -13.22 5.22 -5.70
C LEU A 317 -12.13 6.10 -5.10
N PHE A 318 -12.45 7.35 -4.75
CA PHE A 318 -11.52 8.25 -4.08
C PHE A 318 -11.00 7.67 -2.75
N LYS A 319 -11.89 7.07 -1.94
CA LYS A 319 -11.50 6.39 -0.70
C LYS A 319 -10.56 5.20 -0.95
N ILE A 320 -10.83 4.40 -2.00
CA ILE A 320 -9.98 3.26 -2.37
C ILE A 320 -8.57 3.72 -2.77
N ILE A 321 -8.44 4.88 -3.42
CA ILE A 321 -7.15 5.40 -3.91
C ILE A 321 -6.25 5.89 -2.76
N ALA A 322 -6.82 6.45 -1.69
CA ALA A 322 -6.07 7.03 -0.56
C ALA A 322 -4.97 6.13 0.05
N PRO A 323 -5.20 4.85 0.43
CA PRO A 323 -4.16 3.97 0.97
C PRO A 323 -3.09 3.63 -0.07
N TYR A 324 -3.42 3.65 -1.36
CA TYR A 324 -2.44 3.45 -2.43
C TYR A 324 -1.52 4.64 -2.63
N ILE A 325 -1.99 5.86 -2.35
CA ILE A 325 -1.10 7.04 -2.35
C ILE A 325 -0.06 6.88 -1.24
N ILE A 326 -0.44 6.39 -0.06
CA ILE A 326 0.52 6.11 1.02
C ILE A 326 1.51 5.02 0.63
N LEU A 327 1.03 3.90 0.08
CA LEU A 327 1.89 2.82 -0.42
C LEU A 327 2.86 3.32 -1.49
N SER A 328 2.37 4.14 -2.42
CA SER A 328 3.12 4.75 -3.51
C SER A 328 4.30 5.59 -3.01
N VAL A 329 4.04 6.50 -2.08
CA VAL A 329 5.09 7.36 -1.53
C VAL A 329 6.07 6.62 -0.61
N VAL A 330 5.58 5.60 0.12
CA VAL A 330 6.42 4.70 0.92
C VAL A 330 7.35 3.90 0.02
N PHE A 331 6.84 3.31 -1.05
CA PHE A 331 7.63 2.52 -1.98
C PHE A 331 8.68 3.38 -2.71
N ALA A 332 8.33 4.60 -3.13
CA ALA A 332 9.29 5.54 -3.69
C ALA A 332 10.41 5.90 -2.70
N THR A 333 10.06 6.12 -1.43
CA THR A 333 11.04 6.38 -0.37
C THR A 333 11.95 5.17 -0.12
N LEU A 334 11.37 3.97 -0.06
CA LEU A 334 12.09 2.71 0.14
C LEU A 334 13.11 2.46 -0.99
N THR A 335 12.66 2.56 -2.24
CA THR A 335 13.53 2.34 -3.42
C THR A 335 14.67 3.35 -3.49
N TYR A 336 14.42 4.59 -3.08
CA TYR A 336 15.46 5.61 -2.95
C TYR A 336 16.48 5.27 -1.88
N GLN A 337 16.04 4.94 -0.66
CA GLN A 337 16.94 4.62 0.47
C GLN A 337 17.78 3.37 0.23
N LEU A 338 17.22 2.38 -0.47
CA LEU A 338 17.91 1.13 -0.79
C LEU A 338 18.77 1.21 -2.06
N HIS A 339 18.75 2.36 -2.75
CA HIS A 339 19.43 2.61 -4.04
C HIS A 339 19.08 1.57 -5.12
N LEU A 340 17.81 1.19 -5.19
CA LEU A 340 17.35 0.16 -6.12
C LEU A 340 17.03 0.76 -7.49
N PRO A 341 17.33 0.04 -8.60
CA PRO A 341 16.90 0.44 -9.92
C PRO A 341 15.38 0.30 -10.02
N ARG A 342 14.70 1.44 -9.88
CA ARG A 342 13.24 1.57 -9.81
C ARG A 342 12.51 0.86 -10.94
N PHE A 343 12.99 1.05 -12.17
CA PHE A 343 12.43 0.41 -13.36
C PHE A 343 12.53 -1.12 -13.33
N ALA A 344 13.60 -1.69 -12.75
CA ALA A 344 13.75 -3.14 -12.65
C ALA A 344 12.78 -3.75 -11.63
N LEU A 345 12.55 -3.09 -10.49
CA LEU A 345 11.56 -3.56 -9.51
C LEU A 345 10.16 -3.55 -10.08
N PHE A 346 9.79 -2.49 -10.81
CA PHE A 346 8.52 -2.42 -11.50
C PHE A 346 8.35 -3.54 -12.53
N LEU A 347 9.36 -3.78 -13.38
CA LEU A 347 9.33 -4.87 -14.36
C LEU A 347 9.18 -6.25 -13.71
N ASN A 348 9.85 -6.48 -12.58
CA ASN A 348 9.72 -7.74 -11.84
C ASN A 348 8.34 -7.88 -11.18
N ALA A 349 7.80 -6.81 -10.61
CA ALA A 349 6.45 -6.80 -10.04
C ALA A 349 5.41 -7.12 -11.11
N LEU A 350 5.55 -6.53 -12.30
CA LEU A 350 4.72 -6.79 -13.48
C LEU A 350 4.79 -8.27 -13.88
N MET A 351 6.01 -8.81 -14.05
CA MET A 351 6.21 -10.22 -14.42
C MET A 351 5.57 -11.21 -13.44
N ILE A 352 5.78 -10.97 -12.14
CA ILE A 352 5.29 -11.85 -11.08
C ILE A 352 3.76 -11.82 -11.03
N THR A 353 3.17 -10.63 -11.21
CA THR A 353 1.71 -10.46 -11.19
C THR A 353 1.05 -10.97 -12.47
N ASP A 354 1.73 -10.91 -13.63
CA ASP A 354 1.26 -11.56 -14.86
C ASP A 354 1.08 -13.07 -14.66
N GLY A 355 1.95 -13.71 -13.86
CA GLY A 355 1.77 -15.10 -13.44
C GLY A 355 0.45 -15.32 -12.69
N MET A 356 0.07 -14.40 -11.79
CA MET A 356 -1.21 -14.46 -11.09
C MET A 356 -2.41 -14.22 -12.01
N THR A 357 -2.34 -13.26 -12.94
CA THR A 357 -3.46 -12.95 -13.84
C THR A 357 -3.73 -14.09 -14.82
N VAL A 358 -2.68 -14.76 -15.31
CA VAL A 358 -2.82 -15.98 -16.12
C VAL A 358 -3.47 -17.12 -15.32
N MET A 359 -3.10 -17.29 -14.05
CA MET A 359 -3.76 -18.28 -13.19
C MET A 359 -5.24 -17.98 -13.00
N PHE A 360 -5.63 -16.71 -12.82
CA PHE A 360 -7.04 -16.33 -12.77
C PHE A 360 -7.76 -16.52 -14.09
N PHE A 361 -7.12 -16.23 -15.22
CA PHE A 361 -7.68 -16.43 -16.56
C PHE A 361 -8.08 -17.90 -16.78
N PHE A 362 -7.21 -18.84 -16.41
CA PHE A 362 -7.52 -20.28 -16.50
C PHE A 362 -8.53 -20.76 -15.46
N ASN A 363 -8.74 -20.02 -14.37
CA ASN A 363 -9.76 -20.29 -13.36
C ASN A 363 -11.13 -19.65 -13.69
N VAL A 364 -11.26 -18.90 -14.79
CA VAL A 364 -12.57 -18.40 -15.24
C VAL A 364 -13.40 -19.60 -15.70
N THR A 365 -14.59 -19.73 -15.12
CA THR A 365 -15.51 -20.83 -15.41
C THR A 365 -16.73 -20.30 -16.15
N ASP A 366 -17.19 -21.06 -17.14
CA ASP A 366 -18.42 -20.83 -17.91
C ASP A 366 -19.59 -21.71 -17.44
N THR A 367 -19.35 -22.52 -16.42
CA THR A 367 -20.30 -23.47 -15.83
C THR A 367 -20.49 -23.18 -14.34
N GLY A 368 -21.71 -23.41 -13.83
CA GLY A 368 -22.07 -23.11 -12.44
C GLY A 368 -23.18 -22.07 -12.33
N SER A 369 -23.35 -21.48 -11.14
CA SER A 369 -24.33 -20.42 -10.93
C SER A 369 -23.86 -19.09 -11.56
N TRP A 370 -24.80 -18.22 -11.94
CA TRP A 370 -24.48 -16.87 -12.44
C TRP A 370 -23.60 -16.07 -11.47
N LEU A 371 -23.75 -16.30 -10.16
CA LEU A 371 -22.94 -15.67 -9.13
C LEU A 371 -21.49 -16.16 -9.17
N GLU A 372 -21.26 -17.46 -9.28
CA GLU A 372 -19.91 -18.05 -9.36
C GLU A 372 -19.20 -17.62 -10.65
N ILE A 373 -19.91 -17.65 -11.79
CA ILE A 373 -19.40 -17.17 -13.07
C ILE A 373 -18.99 -15.69 -12.95
N GLY A 374 -19.89 -14.85 -12.42
CA GLY A 374 -19.61 -13.42 -12.22
C GLY A 374 -18.44 -13.17 -11.26
N GLN A 375 -18.28 -14.00 -10.22
CA GLN A 375 -17.20 -13.88 -9.25
C GLN A 375 -15.84 -14.25 -9.87
N THR A 376 -15.75 -15.33 -10.62
CA THR A 376 -14.49 -15.73 -11.29
C THR A 376 -14.04 -14.68 -12.31
N ILE A 377 -14.97 -14.11 -13.09
CA ILE A 377 -14.70 -12.99 -14.00
C ILE A 377 -14.23 -11.76 -13.21
N SER A 378 -14.90 -11.43 -12.10
CA SER A 378 -14.54 -10.29 -11.26
C SER A 378 -13.13 -10.44 -10.69
N PHE A 379 -12.71 -11.64 -10.28
CA PHE A 379 -11.35 -11.89 -9.79
C PHE A 379 -10.29 -11.64 -10.86
N PHE A 380 -10.54 -12.13 -12.07
CA PHE A 380 -9.65 -11.88 -13.20
C PHE A 380 -9.53 -10.38 -13.51
N VAL A 381 -10.67 -9.66 -13.56
CA VAL A 381 -10.69 -8.21 -13.83
C VAL A 381 -10.00 -7.43 -12.71
N VAL A 382 -10.29 -7.74 -11.44
CA VAL A 382 -9.66 -7.06 -10.29
C VAL A 382 -8.15 -7.32 -10.26
N ALA A 383 -7.70 -8.55 -10.47
CA ALA A 383 -6.27 -8.86 -10.53
C ALA A 383 -5.57 -8.09 -11.67
N SER A 384 -6.21 -8.02 -12.84
CA SER A 384 -5.68 -7.28 -14.00
C SER A 384 -5.66 -5.77 -13.78
N LEU A 385 -6.68 -5.21 -13.13
CA LEU A 385 -6.72 -3.79 -12.78
C LEU A 385 -5.70 -3.45 -11.70
N LEU A 386 -5.54 -4.28 -10.66
CA LEU A 386 -4.53 -4.10 -9.62
C LEU A 386 -3.11 -4.20 -10.18
N LEU A 387 -2.91 -5.03 -11.20
CA LEU A 387 -1.66 -5.07 -11.95
C LEU A 387 -1.36 -3.73 -12.63
N ALA A 388 -2.29 -3.22 -13.45
CA ALA A 388 -2.12 -1.92 -14.10
C ALA A 388 -1.93 -0.79 -13.06
N TRP A 389 -2.68 -0.86 -11.97
CA TRP A 389 -2.60 0.07 -10.85
C TRP A 389 -1.24 0.04 -10.15
N SER A 390 -0.60 -1.13 -10.03
CA SER A 390 0.75 -1.24 -9.44
C SER A 390 1.79 -0.41 -10.19
N GLY A 391 1.71 -0.32 -11.52
CA GLY A 391 2.56 0.56 -12.32
C GLY A 391 2.27 2.04 -12.09
N GLY A 392 0.98 2.39 -11.98
CA GLY A 392 0.53 3.74 -11.59
C GLY A 392 1.04 4.15 -10.20
N ILE A 393 1.02 3.23 -9.22
CA ILE A 393 1.56 3.45 -7.87
C ILE A 393 3.06 3.74 -7.93
N CYS A 394 3.83 2.98 -8.70
CA CYS A 394 5.28 3.20 -8.84
C CYS A 394 5.57 4.59 -9.44
N ALA A 395 4.97 4.89 -10.60
CA ALA A 395 5.18 6.16 -11.30
C ALA A 395 4.68 7.36 -10.48
N GLY A 396 3.50 7.22 -9.87
CA GLY A 396 2.91 8.25 -9.01
C GLY A 396 3.78 8.55 -7.80
N GLY A 397 4.41 7.53 -7.21
CA GLY A 397 5.23 7.69 -6.00
C GLY A 397 6.48 8.50 -6.29
N GLU A 398 7.12 8.21 -7.42
CA GLU A 398 8.26 8.97 -7.91
C GLU A 398 7.90 10.42 -8.19
N TYR A 399 6.77 10.66 -8.87
CA TYR A 399 6.29 12.02 -9.13
C TYR A 399 6.00 12.79 -7.85
N LEU A 400 5.27 12.17 -6.91
CA LEU A 400 4.88 12.78 -5.64
C LEU A 400 6.07 13.04 -4.72
N MET A 401 7.15 12.27 -4.82
CA MET A 401 8.33 12.42 -3.96
C MET A 401 9.54 13.09 -4.65
N ALA A 402 9.40 13.52 -5.90
CA ALA A 402 10.51 14.03 -6.73
C ALA A 402 11.24 15.22 -6.08
N ASP A 403 10.51 16.18 -5.53
CA ASP A 403 11.03 17.36 -4.84
C ASP A 403 11.91 17.04 -3.63
N VAL A 404 11.57 15.99 -2.87
CA VAL A 404 12.31 15.59 -1.66
C VAL A 404 13.48 14.68 -2.01
N LEU A 405 13.25 13.68 -2.88
CA LEU A 405 14.25 12.65 -3.19
C LEU A 405 15.37 13.16 -4.12
N ILE A 406 15.09 14.14 -4.97
CA ILE A 406 16.10 14.75 -5.86
C ILE A 406 16.98 15.75 -5.10
N ARG A 407 16.45 16.41 -4.05
CA ARG A 407 17.17 17.43 -3.27
C ARG A 407 18.15 16.85 -2.25
N THR A 408 18.03 15.60 -1.82
CA THR A 408 19.01 14.98 -0.93
C THR A 408 20.34 14.84 -1.69
N PRO A 409 21.40 15.57 -1.29
CA PRO A 409 22.66 15.56 -2.03
C PRO A 409 23.23 14.15 -2.05
N LYS A 410 23.76 13.76 -3.21
CA LYS A 410 24.70 12.63 -3.30
C LYS A 410 25.77 12.91 -2.26
N PHE A 411 25.89 12.07 -1.23
CA PHE A 411 27.08 12.10 -0.39
C PHE A 411 28.28 12.00 -1.32
N HIS A 412 29.12 13.04 -1.31
CA HIS A 412 30.44 13.00 -1.93
C HIS A 412 31.18 11.83 -1.30
N VAL A 413 31.45 10.82 -2.13
CA VAL A 413 32.50 9.85 -1.86
C VAL A 413 33.78 10.57 -2.26
N ASP A 414 34.47 11.13 -1.27
CA ASP A 414 35.90 11.41 -1.39
C ASP A 414 36.68 10.10 -1.27
#